data_AF-A0A397VP80-F1
#
_entry.id   AF-A0A397VP80-F1
#
_cell.length_a   1.000
_cell.length_b   1.000
_cell.length_c   1.000
_cell.angle_alpha   90.00
_cell.angle_beta   90.00
_cell.angle_gamma   90.00
#
_symmetry.space_group_name_H-M   'P 1'
#
loop_
_entity.id
_entity.type
_entity.pdbx_description
1 polymer ?
#
loop_
_entity_poly.entity_id
_entity_poly.type
_entity_poly.pdbx_seq_one_letter_code
_entity_poly.pdbx_strand_id
1 'polypeptide(L)'
;MLLKCIVMMLIAHLVLVSAFSFEAWSQNNFQGTSKTYTQRGTFKPGFTIKSYRWDSPSNDGCCVKMCNDGNDVGDWCPSHSNGLPSSDFNEVVIGCNDEQLVCT
;
A
#
# COMPACT_ATOMS: atom_id res chain seq x y z
N MET A 1 -37.28 -21.98 25.73
CA MET A 1 -36.07 -21.64 26.51
C MET A 1 -35.05 -21.04 25.56
N LEU A 2 -34.61 -19.82 25.87
CA LEU A 2 -33.42 -19.12 25.36
C LEU A 2 -33.25 -19.09 23.81
N LEU A 3 -33.72 -18.08 23.07
CA LEU A 3 -33.29 -16.68 23.19
C LEU A 3 -31.91 -16.54 23.86
N LYS A 4 -30.84 -16.50 23.06
CA LYS A 4 -29.80 -15.45 23.10
C LYS A 4 -28.48 -15.94 22.48
N CYS A 5 -28.14 -15.34 21.34
CA CYS A 5 -26.85 -14.65 21.17
C CYS A 5 -25.62 -15.31 20.52
N ILE A 6 -25.66 -16.41 19.76
CA ILE A 6 -24.44 -16.77 18.96
C ILE A 6 -24.71 -17.17 17.51
N VAL A 7 -25.84 -16.71 16.96
CA VAL A 7 -25.95 -16.44 15.50
C VAL A 7 -25.34 -15.05 15.18
N MET A 8 -24.67 -14.42 16.15
CA MET A 8 -23.93 -13.17 15.96
C MET A 8 -22.43 -13.46 15.82
N MET A 9 -21.95 -13.30 14.59
CA MET A 9 -20.61 -12.78 14.29
C MET A 9 -19.42 -13.63 14.75
N LEU A 10 -19.33 -14.87 14.28
CA LEU A 10 -18.02 -15.51 14.08
C LEU A 10 -17.85 -15.93 12.62
N ILE A 11 -18.24 -15.04 11.70
CA ILE A 11 -17.37 -14.87 10.53
C ILE A 11 -16.18 -14.10 11.11
N ALA A 12 -15.26 -14.83 11.73
CA ALA A 12 -13.88 -14.43 11.75
C ALA A 12 -13.53 -14.27 10.27
N HIS A 13 -13.77 -13.08 9.74
CA HIS A 13 -13.04 -12.64 8.57
C HIS A 13 -11.61 -12.85 9.01
N LEU A 14 -10.96 -13.89 8.48
CA LEU A 14 -9.52 -13.92 8.41
C LEU A 14 -9.19 -12.68 7.58
N VAL A 15 -9.14 -11.53 8.26
CA VAL A 15 -8.38 -10.41 7.81
C VAL A 15 -6.98 -10.99 7.85
N LEU A 16 -6.52 -11.49 6.70
CA LEU A 16 -5.10 -11.54 6.44
C LEU A 16 -4.68 -10.08 6.58
N VAL A 17 -4.29 -9.71 7.80
CA VAL A 17 -3.58 -8.46 8.04
C VAL A 17 -2.35 -8.62 7.17
N SER A 18 -2.33 -7.89 6.05
CA SER A 18 -1.12 -7.80 5.26
C SER A 18 -0.03 -7.33 6.21
N ALA A 19 1.10 -8.02 6.18
CA ALA A 19 2.24 -7.66 7.00
C ALA A 19 2.67 -6.21 6.70
N PHE A 20 2.36 -5.73 5.49
CA PHE A 20 2.70 -4.42 4.99
C PHE A 20 1.54 -3.42 4.93
N SER A 21 1.87 -2.13 4.80
CA SER A 21 0.97 -1.07 4.36
C SER A 21 1.71 -0.04 3.50
N PHE A 22 1.00 0.54 2.53
CA PHE A 22 1.45 1.72 1.80
C PHE A 22 0.47 2.86 2.01
N GLU A 23 0.91 3.98 2.56
CA GLU A 23 0.11 5.20 2.66
C GLU A 23 0.69 6.27 1.72
N ALA A 24 -0.18 6.86 0.91
CA ALA A 24 0.14 7.87 -0.09
C ALA A 24 -0.55 9.19 0.25
N TRP A 25 0.16 10.31 0.08
CA TRP A 25 -0.38 11.66 0.34
C TRP A 25 -0.27 12.57 -0.88
N SER A 26 -1.25 13.46 -1.06
CA SER A 26 -1.31 14.40 -2.19
C SER A 26 -0.40 15.63 -2.03
N GLN A 27 0.21 15.83 -0.86
CA GLN A 27 1.19 16.89 -0.61
C GLN A 27 2.47 16.34 0.02
N ASN A 28 3.51 17.17 0.03
CA ASN A 28 4.78 16.85 0.68
C ASN A 28 4.59 16.70 2.20
N ASN A 29 5.52 16.00 2.85
CA ASN A 29 5.60 15.84 4.30
C ASN A 29 4.33 15.26 4.94
N PHE A 30 3.70 14.28 4.27
CA PHE A 30 2.57 13.49 4.76
C PHE A 30 1.30 14.33 5.01
N GLN A 31 1.00 15.26 4.09
CA GLN A 31 -0.12 16.19 4.19
C GLN A 31 -1.13 16.04 3.05
N GLY A 32 -2.29 16.66 3.22
CA GLY A 32 -3.36 16.65 2.22
C GLY A 32 -4.20 15.37 2.26
N THR A 33 -4.78 15.01 1.12
CA THR A 33 -5.59 13.79 0.98
C THR A 33 -4.68 12.57 1.05
N SER A 34 -5.07 11.57 1.83
CA SER A 34 -4.35 10.29 1.90
C SER A 34 -5.16 9.10 1.41
N LYS A 35 -4.46 8.06 0.97
CA LYS A 35 -5.00 6.72 0.72
C LYS A 35 -4.03 5.67 1.23
N THR A 36 -4.57 4.62 1.85
CA THR A 36 -3.81 3.49 2.40
C THR A 36 -4.15 2.22 1.66
N TYR A 37 -3.13 1.43 1.34
CA TYR A 37 -3.24 0.13 0.69
C TYR A 37 -2.60 -0.94 1.57
N THR A 38 -3.38 -1.97 1.87
CA THR A 38 -3.00 -3.14 2.68
C THR A 38 -3.20 -4.43 1.88
N GLN A 39 -3.17 -4.32 0.56
CA GLN A 39 -3.35 -5.44 -0.35
C GLN A 39 -2.34 -5.30 -1.49
N ARG A 40 -2.01 -6.43 -2.11
CA ARG A 40 -1.22 -6.48 -3.33
C ARG A 40 -2.06 -6.02 -4.52
N GLY A 41 -1.40 -5.57 -5.59
CA GLY A 41 -2.02 -5.12 -6.84
C GLY A 41 -1.53 -3.76 -7.28
N THR A 42 -2.20 -3.22 -8.29
CA THR A 42 -1.91 -1.90 -8.88
C THR A 42 -2.96 -0.89 -8.43
N PHE A 43 -2.51 0.26 -7.91
CA PHE A 43 -3.37 1.27 -7.31
C PHE A 43 -3.07 2.66 -7.86
N LYS A 44 -4.13 3.34 -8.33
CA LYS A 44 -4.10 4.76 -8.71
C LYS A 44 -4.93 5.56 -7.71
N PRO A 45 -4.32 6.39 -6.84
CA PRO A 45 -5.08 7.13 -5.83
C PRO A 45 -6.02 8.20 -6.41
N GLY A 46 -5.84 8.61 -7.67
CA GLY A 46 -6.59 9.71 -8.29
C GLY A 46 -5.99 11.08 -8.01
N PHE A 47 -4.76 11.13 -7.51
CA PHE A 47 -3.94 12.33 -7.34
C PHE A 47 -2.46 11.98 -7.55
N THR A 48 -1.63 12.98 -7.84
CA THR A 48 -0.18 12.82 -7.81
C THR A 48 0.29 12.64 -6.37
N ILE A 49 1.01 11.56 -6.11
CA ILE A 49 1.59 11.24 -4.81
C ILE A 49 2.82 12.12 -4.62
N LYS A 50 2.85 12.85 -3.51
CA LYS A 50 3.89 13.82 -3.15
C LYS A 50 4.64 13.45 -1.87
N SER A 51 4.14 12.48 -1.11
CA SER A 51 4.87 11.80 -0.05
C SER A 51 4.21 10.45 0.26
N TYR A 52 4.97 9.55 0.88
CA TYR A 52 4.48 8.20 1.18
C TYR A 52 5.20 7.52 2.34
N ARG A 53 4.55 6.49 2.88
CA ARG A 53 5.10 5.52 3.82
C ARG A 53 4.84 4.13 3.29
N TRP A 54 5.90 3.35 3.21
CA TRP A 54 5.88 1.92 3.01
C TRP A 54 6.34 1.30 4.32
N ASP A 55 5.44 0.61 5.00
CA ASP A 55 5.74 -0.16 6.19
C ASP A 55 5.67 -1.64 5.81
N SER A 56 6.80 -2.36 5.88
CA SER A 56 6.90 -3.79 5.55
C SER A 56 7.86 -4.47 6.54
N PRO A 57 7.43 -5.54 7.22
CA PRO A 57 8.31 -6.32 8.06
C PRO A 57 9.53 -6.82 7.28
N SER A 58 10.69 -6.81 7.92
CA SER A 58 11.89 -7.35 7.31
C SER A 58 11.68 -8.80 6.90
N ASN A 59 12.01 -9.13 5.65
CA ASN A 59 11.88 -10.47 5.05
C ASN A 59 10.44 -10.98 4.86
N ASP A 60 9.42 -10.12 4.80
CA ASP A 60 8.09 -10.53 4.34
C ASP A 60 8.04 -10.81 2.83
N GLY A 61 9.12 -10.45 2.12
CA GLY A 61 9.27 -10.61 0.68
C GLY A 61 8.47 -9.60 -0.13
N CYS A 62 7.81 -8.63 0.50
CA CYS A 62 6.95 -7.67 -0.16
C CYS A 62 7.73 -6.42 -0.58
N CYS A 63 7.36 -5.89 -1.74
CA CYS A 63 7.93 -4.66 -2.27
C CYS A 63 6.81 -3.79 -2.86
N VAL A 64 7.06 -2.49 -2.85
CA VAL A 64 6.26 -1.51 -3.58
C VAL A 64 7.10 -0.90 -4.70
N LYS A 65 6.50 -0.75 -5.87
CA LYS A 65 7.02 0.01 -6.99
C LYS A 65 6.19 1.25 -7.22
N MET A 66 6.84 2.39 -7.38
CA MET A 66 6.24 3.67 -7.69
C MET A 66 6.32 3.91 -9.19
N CYS A 67 5.20 4.29 -9.78
CA CYS A 67 5.06 4.44 -11.22
C CYS A 67 4.47 5.82 -11.57
N ASN A 68 5.01 6.46 -12.59
CA ASN A 68 4.47 7.70 -13.15
C ASN A 68 4.13 7.51 -14.63
N ASP A 69 2.83 7.50 -14.94
CA ASP A 69 2.32 7.35 -16.31
C ASP A 69 2.93 6.13 -17.04
N GLY A 70 2.97 4.98 -16.35
CA GLY A 70 3.52 3.73 -16.86
C GLY A 70 5.05 3.59 -16.76
N ASN A 71 5.76 4.60 -16.25
CA ASN A 71 7.22 4.55 -16.09
C ASN A 71 7.62 4.26 -14.65
N ASP A 72 8.61 3.39 -14.46
CA ASP A 72 9.21 3.10 -13.16
C ASP A 72 10.01 4.31 -12.65
N VAL A 73 9.71 4.77 -11.42
CA VAL A 73 10.44 5.87 -10.77
C VAL A 73 11.07 5.46 -9.44
N GLY A 74 11.00 4.18 -9.08
CA GLY A 74 11.66 3.61 -7.91
C GLY A 74 10.84 2.53 -7.22
N ASP A 75 11.52 1.75 -6.39
CA ASP A 75 10.94 0.66 -5.63
C ASP A 75 11.57 0.54 -4.24
N TRP A 76 10.83 -0.06 -3.30
CA TRP A 76 11.29 -0.37 -1.96
C TRP A 76 10.74 -1.71 -1.50
N CYS A 77 11.62 -2.57 -0.99
CA CYS A 77 11.22 -3.78 -0.26
C CYS A 77 11.27 -3.56 1.26
N PRO A 78 12.37 -3.05 1.86
CA PRO A 78 12.36 -2.68 3.27
C PRO A 78 11.43 -1.49 3.54
N SER A 79 10.91 -1.36 4.76
CA SER A 79 10.17 -0.16 5.16
C SER A 79 10.92 1.11 4.78
N HIS A 80 10.20 2.04 4.15
CA HIS A 80 10.75 3.30 3.70
C HIS A 80 9.69 4.39 3.80
N SER A 81 10.12 5.61 4.14
CA SER A 81 9.24 6.77 4.10
C SER A 81 9.95 7.93 3.45
N ASN A 82 9.23 8.66 2.62
CA ASN A 82 9.78 9.82 1.95
C ASN A 82 8.76 10.96 1.93
N GLY A 83 9.09 12.03 2.65
CA GLY A 83 8.29 13.26 2.71
C GLY A 83 8.46 14.16 1.50
N LEU A 84 9.51 13.94 0.69
CA LEU A 84 9.81 14.75 -0.48
C LEU A 84 10.51 13.89 -1.56
N PRO A 85 9.77 12.98 -2.23
CA PRO A 85 10.30 12.18 -3.32
C PRO A 85 10.88 13.07 -4.42
N SER A 86 11.99 12.64 -5.03
CA SER A 86 12.65 13.40 -6.11
C SER A 86 11.90 13.36 -7.43
N SER A 87 10.91 12.46 -7.55
CA SER A 87 10.05 12.30 -8.73
C SER A 87 8.60 12.23 -8.28
N ASP A 88 7.72 12.81 -9.09
CA ASP A 88 6.28 12.64 -8.97
C ASP A 88 5.88 11.23 -9.42
N PHE A 89 4.83 10.69 -8.83
CA PHE A 89 4.23 9.42 -9.25
C PHE A 89 2.74 9.38 -8.98
N ASN A 90 1.99 8.59 -9.75
CA ASN A 90 0.53 8.55 -9.71
C ASN A 90 -0.05 7.12 -9.66
N GLU A 91 0.82 6.13 -9.62
CA GLU A 91 0.49 4.72 -9.48
C GLU A 91 1.47 4.05 -8.52
N VAL A 92 0.98 3.05 -7.78
CA VAL A 92 1.81 2.14 -7.00
C VAL A 92 1.44 0.70 -7.29
N VAL A 93 2.44 -0.16 -7.41
CA VAL A 93 2.29 -1.60 -7.63
C VAL A 93 2.90 -2.32 -6.44
N ILE A 94 2.10 -3.11 -5.74
CA ILE A 94 2.52 -3.85 -4.54
C ILE A 94 2.45 -5.35 -4.83
N GLY A 95 3.52 -6.06 -4.58
CA GLY A 95 3.61 -7.52 -4.74
C GLY A 95 4.67 -8.12 -3.83
N CYS A 96 4.67 -9.44 -3.69
CA CYS A 96 5.61 -10.13 -2.82
C CYS A 96 6.30 -11.29 -3.52
N ASN A 97 7.49 -11.65 -3.04
CA ASN A 97 8.34 -12.70 -3.57
C ASN A 97 8.65 -12.45 -5.06
N ASP A 98 8.39 -13.43 -5.92
CA ASP A 98 8.70 -13.39 -7.35
C ASP A 98 7.61 -12.71 -8.20
N GLU A 99 6.68 -11.98 -7.58
CA GLU A 99 5.66 -11.23 -8.31
C GLU A 99 6.28 -10.09 -9.12
N GLN A 100 5.97 -10.07 -10.42
CA GLN A 100 6.45 -9.02 -11.30
C GLN A 100 5.70 -7.70 -11.05
N LEU A 101 6.42 -6.65 -10.66
CA LEU A 101 5.87 -5.31 -10.47
C LEU A 101 5.99 -4.50 -11.78
N VAL A 102 4.87 -4.40 -12.51
CA VAL A 102 4.78 -3.75 -13.82
C VAL A 102 3.93 -2.48 -13.73
N CYS A 103 4.50 -1.35 -14.16
CA CYS A 103 3.79 -0.08 -14.26
C CYS A 103 2.80 -0.09 -15.44
N THR A 104 1.62 0.53 -15.29
CA THR A 104 0.51 0.48 -16.27
C THR A 104 -0.06 1.82 -16.72
#